data_AF-H7FTG9-F1
#
_entry.id   AF-H7FTG9-F1
#
_cell.length_a   1.000
_cell.length_b   1.000
_cell.length_c   1.000
_cell.angle_alpha   90.00
_cell.angle_beta   90.00
_cell.angle_gamma   90.00
#
_symmetry.space_group_name_H-M   'P 1'
#
loop_
_entity.id
_entity.type
_entity.pdbx_description
1 polymer ?
#
loop_
_entity_poly.entity_id
_entity_poly.type
_entity_poly.pdbx_seq_one_letter_code
_entity_poly.pdbx_strand_id
1 'polypeptide(L)'
;MCSIMGAGKRTAFFDFDWKEQRWNLVVVVGAMLGGFVAVHFMSSPSNVDINPKTIAQLAQLGIDAPNGKLVPDALFGTPVFQSPKGILILLIGGILIGFGTRYAGGCTSGHAISGLSNLQVPSLKAVIGFFIGGLIMAYFIFPLIF
;
A
#
# COMPACT_ATOMS: atom_id res chain seq x y z
N MET A 1 7.60 15.35 -4.00
CA MET A 1 7.77 15.33 -5.47
C MET A 1 7.09 16.52 -6.15
N CYS A 2 5.80 16.79 -5.92
CA CYS A 2 5.09 17.92 -6.56
C CYS A 2 5.71 19.31 -6.26
N SER A 3 6.12 19.58 -5.01
CA SER A 3 6.87 20.80 -4.64
C SER A 3 8.17 20.95 -5.45
N ILE A 4 8.96 19.87 -5.56
CA ILE A 4 10.25 19.82 -6.28
C ILE A 4 10.07 20.09 -7.78
N MET A 5 8.99 19.58 -8.37
CA MET A 5 8.66 19.79 -9.79
C MET A 5 8.06 21.19 -10.08
N GLY A 6 7.98 22.07 -9.08
CA GLY A 6 7.54 23.46 -9.24
C GLY A 6 6.05 23.69 -9.05
N ALA A 7 5.26 22.69 -8.64
CA ALA A 7 3.83 22.85 -8.40
C ALA A 7 3.53 23.80 -7.23
N GLY A 8 4.46 23.97 -6.29
CA GLY A 8 4.34 24.94 -5.19
C GLY A 8 4.21 26.40 -5.66
N LYS A 9 4.72 26.73 -6.85
CA LYS A 9 4.53 28.07 -7.45
C LYS A 9 3.11 28.31 -7.98
N ARG A 10 2.31 27.26 -8.13
CA ARG A 10 0.96 27.30 -8.70
C ARG A 10 -0.12 27.07 -7.65
N THR A 11 0.16 26.28 -6.61
CA THR A 11 -0.79 26.03 -5.53
C THR A 11 -0.11 26.04 -4.17
N ALA A 12 -0.71 26.75 -3.21
CA ALA A 12 -0.21 26.81 -1.84
C ALA A 12 -0.17 25.43 -1.15
N PHE A 13 -1.01 24.49 -1.59
CA PHE A 13 -1.01 23.12 -1.07
C PHE A 13 0.32 22.39 -1.35
N PHE A 14 0.99 22.69 -2.46
CA PHE A 14 2.29 22.09 -2.81
C PHE A 14 3.47 22.99 -2.45
N ASP A 15 3.24 24.12 -1.79
CA ASP A 15 4.27 25.05 -1.36
C ASP A 15 4.80 24.66 0.02
N PHE A 16 5.69 23.66 0.04
CA PHE A 16 6.38 23.21 1.25
C PHE A 16 7.87 23.03 0.99
N ASP A 17 8.69 23.31 2.01
CA ASP A 17 10.14 23.15 1.92
C ASP A 17 10.55 21.68 2.02
N TRP A 18 10.78 21.06 0.85
CA TRP A 18 11.20 19.68 0.78
C TRP A 18 12.61 19.45 1.37
N LYS A 19 13.45 20.49 1.49
CA LYS A 19 14.80 20.36 2.07
C LYS A 19 14.74 20.15 3.57
N GLU A 20 13.72 20.67 4.23
CA GLU A 20 13.46 20.41 5.65
C GLU A 20 13.03 18.95 5.88
N GLN A 21 12.37 18.35 4.89
CA GLN A 21 11.87 16.97 4.93
C GLN A 21 12.83 15.94 4.30
N ARG A 22 14.15 16.25 4.22
CA ARG A 22 15.17 15.34 3.64
C ARG A 22 15.17 13.97 4.28
N TRP A 23 14.94 13.88 5.59
CA TRP A 23 14.89 12.61 6.30
C TRP A 23 13.81 11.68 5.75
N ASN A 24 12.62 12.21 5.42
CA ASN A 24 11.54 11.42 4.84
C ASN A 24 11.93 10.84 3.46
N LEU A 25 12.70 11.60 2.67
CA LEU A 25 13.21 11.11 1.38
C LEU A 25 14.23 9.98 1.57
N VAL A 26 15.11 10.09 2.56
CA VAL A 26 16.06 9.02 2.91
C VAL A 26 15.32 7.76 3.34
N VAL A 27 14.27 7.89 4.16
CA VAL A 27 13.42 6.74 4.56
C VAL A 27 12.76 6.09 3.36
N VAL A 28 12.21 6.87 2.42
CA VAL A 28 11.59 6.33 1.20
C VAL A 28 12.61 5.58 0.34
N VAL A 29 13.79 6.15 0.11
CA VAL A 29 14.85 5.47 -0.66
C VAL A 29 15.35 4.23 0.07
N GLY A 30 15.53 4.31 1.38
CA GLY A 30 15.91 3.17 2.22
C GLY A 30 14.89 2.03 2.16
N ALA A 31 13.59 2.34 2.16
CA ALA A 31 12.53 1.34 2.02
C ALA A 31 12.56 0.70 0.63
N MET A 32 12.79 1.46 -0.45
CA MET A 32 12.93 0.93 -1.81
C MET A 32 14.13 -0.01 -1.94
N LEU A 33 15.31 0.41 -1.46
CA LEU A 33 16.53 -0.40 -1.47
C LEU A 33 16.40 -1.64 -0.58
N GLY A 34 15.80 -1.48 0.60
CA GLY A 34 15.51 -2.60 1.51
C GLY A 34 14.58 -3.63 0.88
N GLY A 35 13.53 -3.18 0.19
CA GLY A 35 12.65 -4.06 -0.59
C GLY A 35 13.38 -4.79 -1.71
N PHE A 36 14.24 -4.09 -2.46
CA PHE A 36 15.07 -4.70 -3.50
C PHE A 36 15.99 -5.79 -2.94
N VAL A 37 16.71 -5.49 -1.85
CA VAL A 37 17.59 -6.47 -1.19
C VAL A 37 16.79 -7.64 -0.65
N ALA A 38 15.62 -7.39 -0.06
CA ALA A 38 14.75 -8.44 0.47
C ALA A 38 14.28 -9.41 -0.63
N VAL A 39 13.88 -8.88 -1.78
CA VAL A 39 13.41 -9.72 -2.90
C VAL A 39 14.57 -10.49 -3.54
N HIS A 40 15.75 -9.89 -3.72
CA HIS A 40 16.86 -10.53 -4.44
C HIS A 40 17.75 -11.43 -3.59
N PHE A 41 17.90 -11.15 -2.29
CA PHE A 41 18.83 -11.87 -1.42
C PHE A 41 18.16 -12.63 -0.26
N MET A 42 16.93 -12.26 0.14
CA MET A 42 16.24 -12.83 1.29
C MET A 42 14.96 -13.60 0.95
N SER A 43 14.57 -13.70 -0.33
CA SER A 43 13.40 -14.46 -0.74
C SER A 43 13.72 -15.96 -0.74
N SER A 44 13.03 -16.71 0.13
CA SER A 44 13.06 -18.18 0.15
C SER A 44 11.75 -18.74 -0.40
N PRO A 45 11.76 -19.87 -1.13
CA PRO A 45 10.57 -20.44 -1.75
C PRO A 45 9.46 -20.86 -0.77
N SER A 46 9.78 -21.03 0.51
CA SER A 46 8.87 -21.46 1.58
C SER A 46 8.29 -20.31 2.42
N ASN A 47 8.49 -19.05 2.02
CA ASN A 47 8.20 -17.91 2.91
C ASN A 47 6.71 -17.55 3.04
N VAL A 48 5.80 -18.23 2.33
CA VAL A 48 4.37 -17.86 2.29
C VAL A 48 3.48 -19.09 2.40
N ASP A 49 3.30 -19.57 3.63
CA ASP A 49 2.32 -20.62 3.95
C ASP A 49 0.93 -20.01 4.16
N ILE A 50 0.04 -20.20 3.19
CA ILE A 50 -1.36 -19.77 3.26
C ILE A 50 -2.25 -20.95 3.60
N ASN A 51 -3.31 -20.70 4.37
CA ASN A 51 -4.34 -21.69 4.66
C ASN A 51 -4.91 -22.29 3.35
N PRO A 52 -4.99 -23.63 3.22
CA PRO A 52 -5.52 -24.30 2.02
C PRO A 52 -6.91 -23.79 1.59
N LYS A 53 -7.75 -23.39 2.54
CA LYS A 53 -9.08 -22.81 2.25
C LYS A 53 -8.96 -21.47 1.51
N THR A 54 -8.01 -20.64 1.90
CA THR A 54 -7.76 -19.35 1.27
C THR A 54 -7.18 -19.54 -0.13
N ILE A 55 -6.34 -20.55 -0.35
CA ILE A 55 -5.84 -20.89 -1.69
C ILE A 55 -7.00 -21.26 -2.62
N ALA A 56 -7.95 -22.07 -2.15
CA ALA A 56 -9.14 -22.43 -2.92
C ALA A 56 -10.02 -21.21 -3.24
N GLN A 57 -10.17 -20.28 -2.30
CA GLN A 57 -10.93 -19.03 -2.50
C GLN A 57 -10.23 -18.10 -3.51
N LEU A 58 -8.91 -17.94 -3.41
CA LEU A 58 -8.13 -17.11 -4.32
C LEU A 58 -8.13 -17.67 -5.75
N ALA A 59 -8.09 -19.00 -5.90
CA ALA A 59 -8.19 -19.66 -7.20
C ALA A 59 -9.54 -19.37 -7.89
N GLN A 60 -10.64 -19.27 -7.14
CA GLN A 60 -11.95 -18.88 -7.71
C GLN A 60 -11.95 -17.44 -8.22
N LEU A 61 -11.14 -16.57 -7.63
CA LEU A 61 -11.00 -15.16 -7.99
C LEU A 61 -9.92 -14.94 -9.07
N GLY A 62 -9.37 -16.01 -9.65
CA GLY A 62 -8.31 -15.94 -10.66
C GLY A 62 -6.96 -15.45 -10.13
N ILE A 63 -6.69 -15.64 -8.83
CA ILE A 63 -5.44 -15.26 -8.18
C ILE A 63 -4.60 -16.51 -7.93
N ASP A 64 -3.38 -16.49 -8.48
CA ASP A 64 -2.44 -17.60 -8.36
C ASP A 64 -2.02 -17.86 -6.91
N ALA A 65 -1.79 -19.13 -6.59
CA ALA A 65 -1.21 -19.50 -5.31
C ALA A 65 0.20 -18.88 -5.17
N PRO A 66 0.63 -18.50 -3.95
CA PRO A 66 1.98 -18.02 -3.70
C PRO A 66 2.97 -19.19 -3.80
N ASN A 67 3.34 -19.56 -5.02
CA ASN A 67 4.32 -20.60 -5.34
C ASN A 67 5.75 -20.06 -5.10
N GLY A 68 6.04 -19.61 -3.88
CA GLY A 68 7.28 -18.93 -3.50
C GLY A 68 7.35 -17.45 -3.91
N LYS A 69 6.26 -16.89 -4.47
CA LYS A 69 6.12 -15.46 -4.79
C LYS A 69 5.55 -14.69 -3.60
N LEU A 70 6.10 -13.51 -3.35
CA LEU A 70 5.63 -12.61 -2.28
C LEU A 70 4.33 -11.89 -2.64
N VAL A 71 4.04 -11.71 -3.93
CA VAL A 71 2.88 -11.00 -4.44
C VAL A 71 2.27 -11.74 -5.63
N PRO A 72 0.95 -11.63 -5.85
CA PRO A 72 0.29 -12.28 -6.97
C PRO A 72 0.55 -11.55 -8.30
N ASP A 73 0.88 -12.30 -9.36
CA ASP A 73 1.13 -11.74 -10.69
C ASP A 73 -0.14 -11.10 -11.28
N ALA A 74 -1.32 -11.57 -10.86
CA ALA A 74 -2.60 -11.02 -11.25
C ALA A 74 -2.79 -9.53 -10.87
N LEU A 75 -2.01 -9.01 -9.91
CA LEU A 75 -2.08 -7.59 -9.47
C LEU A 75 -0.79 -6.81 -9.71
N PHE A 76 0.36 -7.48 -9.65
CA PHE A 76 1.68 -6.83 -9.71
C PHE A 76 2.51 -7.24 -10.93
N GLY A 77 2.01 -8.16 -11.76
CA GLY A 77 2.67 -8.61 -12.98
C GLY A 77 2.41 -7.69 -14.17
N THR A 78 3.13 -7.95 -15.26
CA THR A 78 2.94 -7.28 -16.55
C THR A 78 1.52 -7.37 -17.16
N PRO A 79 0.71 -8.44 -16.93
CA PRO A 79 -0.63 -8.55 -17.52
C PRO A 79 -1.60 -7.47 -17.04
N VAL A 80 -1.39 -6.90 -15.84
CA VAL A 80 -2.28 -5.88 -15.27
C VAL A 80 -2.27 -4.60 -16.10
N PHE A 81 -1.12 -4.24 -16.67
CA PHE A 81 -0.98 -3.08 -17.54
C PHE A 81 -1.61 -3.28 -18.92
N GLN A 82 -1.99 -4.50 -19.28
CA GLN A 82 -2.72 -4.80 -20.52
C GLN A 82 -4.23 -4.80 -20.30
N SER A 83 -4.70 -4.92 -19.05
CA SER A 83 -6.11 -4.94 -18.69
C SER A 83 -6.60 -3.55 -18.26
N PRO A 84 -7.56 -2.94 -18.97
CA PRO A 84 -8.15 -1.67 -18.56
C PRO A 84 -8.76 -1.73 -17.15
N LYS A 85 -9.34 -2.88 -16.79
CA LYS A 85 -9.92 -3.13 -15.46
C LYS A 85 -8.85 -3.10 -14.38
N GLY A 86 -7.70 -3.76 -14.61
CA GLY A 86 -6.58 -3.79 -13.67
C GLY A 86 -5.99 -2.40 -13.41
N ILE A 87 -5.77 -1.63 -14.48
CA ILE A 87 -5.31 -0.24 -14.37
C ILE A 87 -6.30 0.62 -13.58
N LEU A 88 -7.60 0.49 -13.86
CA LEU A 88 -8.63 1.27 -13.17
C LEU A 88 -8.66 0.96 -11.67
N ILE A 89 -8.55 -0.31 -11.28
CA ILE A 89 -8.50 -0.73 -9.87
C ILE A 89 -7.27 -0.11 -9.18
N LEU A 90 -6.08 -0.21 -9.78
CA LEU A 90 -4.85 0.36 -9.19
C LEU A 90 -4.90 1.89 -9.10
N LEU A 91 -5.44 2.55 -10.12
CA LEU A 91 -5.55 4.02 -10.15
C LEU A 91 -6.53 4.53 -9.10
N ILE A 92 -7.74 3.95 -9.04
CA ILE A 92 -8.74 4.32 -8.03
C ILE A 92 -8.22 3.99 -6.63
N GLY A 93 -7.61 2.82 -6.44
CA GLY A 93 -7.00 2.42 -5.17
C GLY A 93 -5.92 3.41 -4.72
N GLY A 94 -5.02 3.81 -5.63
CA GLY A 94 -3.98 4.80 -5.35
C GLY A 94 -4.54 6.17 -4.96
N ILE A 95 -5.58 6.65 -5.65
CA ILE A 95 -6.26 7.90 -5.32
C ILE A 95 -6.91 7.83 -3.94
N LEU A 96 -7.63 6.74 -3.65
CA LEU A 96 -8.29 6.56 -2.35
C LEU A 96 -7.29 6.49 -1.20
N ILE A 97 -6.15 5.81 -1.38
CA ILE A 97 -5.07 5.76 -0.38
C ILE A 97 -4.46 7.16 -0.20
N GLY A 98 -4.14 7.86 -1.29
CA GLY A 98 -3.57 9.21 -1.23
C GLY A 98 -4.50 10.21 -0.54
N PHE A 99 -5.79 10.18 -0.87
CA PHE A 99 -6.80 11.00 -0.22
C PHE A 99 -6.99 10.62 1.25
N GLY A 100 -7.16 9.33 1.54
CA GLY A 100 -7.41 8.81 2.89
C GLY A 100 -6.26 9.07 3.86
N THR A 101 -5.01 8.90 3.43
CA THR A 101 -3.83 9.21 4.26
C THR A 101 -3.75 10.69 4.58
N ARG A 102 -4.09 11.59 3.65
CA ARG A 102 -4.14 13.01 3.94
C ARG A 102 -5.29 13.37 4.88
N TYR A 103 -6.47 12.78 4.68
CA TYR A 103 -7.65 12.99 5.51
C TYR A 103 -7.42 12.51 6.96
N ALA A 104 -6.75 11.37 7.14
CA ALA A 104 -6.37 10.85 8.45
C ALA A 104 -5.26 11.65 9.14
N GLY A 105 -4.56 12.53 8.41
CA GLY A 105 -3.41 13.28 8.92
C GLY A 105 -2.13 12.44 9.05
N GLY A 106 -2.07 11.28 8.39
CA GLY A 106 -0.95 10.35 8.48
C GLY A 106 -1.18 9.04 7.72
N CYS A 107 -0.12 8.25 7.58
CA CYS A 107 -0.20 6.90 7.01
C CYS A 107 -0.44 5.83 8.09
N THR A 108 -0.74 4.61 7.64
CA THR A 108 -0.94 3.45 8.53
C THR A 108 0.27 3.21 9.43
N SER A 109 1.50 3.24 8.89
CA SER A 109 2.72 3.05 9.69
C SER A 109 2.93 4.17 10.73
N GLY A 110 2.62 5.42 10.39
CA GLY A 110 2.71 6.54 11.32
C GLY A 110 1.74 6.42 12.50
N HIS A 111 0.48 6.10 12.24
CA HIS A 111 -0.52 5.91 13.30
C HIS A 111 -0.31 4.62 14.08
N ALA A 112 0.00 3.50 13.41
CA ALA A 112 0.10 2.19 14.05
C ALA A 112 1.42 1.95 14.79
N ILE A 113 2.55 2.42 14.25
CA ILE A 113 3.86 2.25 14.90
C ILE A 113 4.05 3.39 15.90
N SER A 114 4.29 4.62 15.43
CA SER A 114 4.62 5.74 16.31
C SER A 114 3.43 6.24 17.13
N GLY A 115 2.24 6.32 16.53
CA GLY A 115 1.04 6.87 17.18
C GLY A 115 0.53 6.01 18.33
N LEU A 116 0.37 4.70 18.11
CA LEU A 116 -0.05 3.75 19.15
C LEU A 116 1.03 3.55 20.21
N SER A 117 2.32 3.51 19.85
CA SER A 117 3.40 3.46 20.84
C SER A 117 3.41 4.67 21.78
N ASN A 118 2.96 5.83 21.29
CA ASN A 118 2.78 7.05 22.10
C ASN A 118 1.39 7.17 22.75
N LEU A 119 0.57 6.11 22.73
CA LEU A 119 -0.77 6.06 23.32
C LEU A 119 -1.72 7.17 22.83
N GLN A 120 -1.57 7.61 21.58
CA GLN A 120 -2.40 8.66 21.03
C GLN A 120 -3.80 8.13 20.68
N VAL A 121 -4.82 8.59 21.41
CA VAL A 121 -6.23 8.27 21.16
C VAL A 121 -6.69 8.57 19.71
N PRO A 122 -6.26 9.67 19.06
CA PRO A 122 -6.56 9.91 17.65
C PRO A 122 -6.03 8.79 16.73
N SER A 123 -4.80 8.33 16.98
CA SER A 123 -4.16 7.26 16.21
C SER A 123 -4.85 5.92 16.42
N LEU A 124 -5.33 5.62 17.63
CA LEU A 124 -6.14 4.42 17.89
C LEU A 124 -7.42 4.42 17.05
N LYS A 125 -8.15 5.53 17.02
CA LYS A 125 -9.37 5.66 16.20
C LYS A 125 -9.07 5.51 14.71
N ALA A 126 -7.97 6.11 14.23
CA ALA A 126 -7.55 5.97 12.84
C ALA A 126 -7.24 4.51 12.48
N VAL A 127 -6.49 3.80 13.32
CA VAL A 127 -6.14 2.39 13.11
C VAL A 127 -7.38 1.49 13.10
N ILE A 128 -8.33 1.69 14.02
CA ILE A 128 -9.61 0.95 14.01
C ILE A 128 -10.34 1.17 12.68
N GLY A 129 -10.41 2.42 12.20
CA GLY A 129 -11.00 2.74 10.91
C GLY A 129 -10.30 2.05 9.72
N PHE A 130 -8.96 2.03 9.72
CA PHE A 130 -8.18 1.34 8.69
C PHE A 130 -8.45 -0.16 8.67
N PHE A 131 -8.56 -0.80 9.85
CA PHE A 131 -8.89 -2.22 9.94
C PHE A 131 -10.31 -2.52 9.45
N ILE A 132 -11.30 -1.72 9.85
CA ILE A 132 -12.69 -1.88 9.37
C ILE A 132 -12.75 -1.72 7.85
N GLY A 133 -12.11 -0.69 7.30
CA GLY A 133 -12.04 -0.48 5.86
C GLY A 133 -11.35 -1.63 5.13
N GLY A 134 -10.25 -2.15 5.68
CA GLY A 134 -9.55 -3.32 5.15
C GLY A 134 -10.40 -4.59 5.14
N LEU A 135 -11.16 -4.84 6.21
CA LEU A 135 -12.09 -5.97 6.29
C LEU A 135 -13.23 -5.84 5.28
N ILE A 136 -13.82 -4.64 5.15
CA ILE A 136 -14.86 -4.38 4.14
C ILE A 136 -14.30 -4.62 2.74
N MET A 137 -13.10 -4.12 2.46
CA MET A 137 -12.45 -4.34 1.18
C MET A 137 -12.24 -5.84 0.92
N ALA A 138 -11.66 -6.58 1.87
CA ALA A 138 -11.31 -7.98 1.70
C ALA A 138 -12.53 -8.92 1.54
N TYR A 139 -13.58 -8.72 2.34
CA TYR A 139 -14.72 -9.64 2.39
C TYR A 139 -15.87 -9.26 1.46
N PHE A 140 -16.06 -7.97 1.16
CA PHE A 140 -17.20 -7.52 0.37
C PHE A 140 -16.80 -6.99 -0.99
N ILE A 141 -15.79 -6.12 -1.07
CA ILE A 141 -15.47 -5.44 -2.34
C ILE A 141 -14.58 -6.34 -3.22
N PHE A 142 -13.56 -6.97 -2.64
CA PHE A 142 -12.58 -7.77 -3.37
C PHE A 142 -13.20 -8.91 -4.19
N PRO A 143 -14.15 -9.70 -3.65
CA PRO A 143 -14.83 -10.75 -4.43
C PRO A 143 -15.80 -10.23 -5.50
N LEU A 144 -16.14 -8.94 -5.49
CA LEU A 144 -17.01 -8.33 -6.51
C LEU A 144 -16.20 -7.78 -7.69
N ILE A 145 -14.95 -7.38 -7.43
CA ILE A 145 -14.07 -6.78 -8.44
C ILE A 145 -13.13 -7.79 -9.08
N PHE A 146 -12.93 -8.98 -8.50
CA PHE A 146 -12.18 -10.10 -9.08
C PHE A 146 -13.14 -11.26 -9.34
#